data_AF-A0AAE0DGJ2-F1
#
_entry.id   AF-A0AAE0DGJ2-F1
#
_cell.length_a   1.000
_cell.length_b   1.000
_cell.length_c   1.000
_cell.angle_alpha   90.00
_cell.angle_beta   90.00
_cell.angle_gamma   90.00
#
_symmetry.space_group_name_H-M   'P 1'
#
loop_
_entity.id
_entity.type
_entity.pdbx_description
1 polymer ?
#
loop_
_entity_poly.entity_id
_entity_poly.type
_entity_poly.pdbx_seq_one_letter_code
_entity_poly.pdbx_strand_id
1 'polypeptide(L)'
;MIAQNISALHRQEVEGRKIIITEEAHLHLVWYYDRIFIKPLPEYLLSHRFWTQHFLPEKGEEWIRLQKAARGYLRTYLYLIIHESDFRIAQRLHLVPKQATWETFCTFTAGFKYINDQKVTGRYAYGEIRLTRLNFYTKIFLGRFHYHIINAQYGAYFAQFYGPLIFAFGNLTIILSAMQVFLSYEQLDPHVQMTLRSRMCQGFSIWITISVVGLVVFLIVMLVYKISREWVWTLKRRYEYKKGVN
;
A
#
# COMPACT_ATOMS: atom_id res chain seq x y z
N MET A 1 4.28 17.22 17.74
CA MET A 1 2.82 17.16 17.66
C MET A 1 2.47 16.29 16.45
N ILE A 2 2.42 14.97 16.62
CA ILE A 2 2.46 14.01 15.48
C ILE A 2 1.05 13.74 14.92
N ALA A 3 0.01 14.07 15.70
CA ALA A 3 -1.39 13.98 15.30
C ALA A 3 -1.84 14.95 14.18
N GLN A 4 -0.98 15.88 13.73
CA GLN A 4 -1.29 16.85 12.65
C GLN A 4 -1.24 16.25 11.23
N ASN A 5 -0.81 14.99 11.06
CA ASN A 5 -0.75 14.33 9.76
C ASN A 5 -2.04 13.53 9.45
N ILE A 6 -3.20 14.17 9.64
CA ILE A 6 -4.51 13.63 9.26
C ILE A 6 -5.26 14.75 8.53
N SER A 7 -5.53 14.54 7.25
CA SER A 7 -6.34 15.43 6.43
C SER A 7 -7.83 15.17 6.67
N ALA A 8 -8.62 16.24 6.82
CA ALA A 8 -10.07 16.15 6.94
C ALA A 8 -10.72 15.49 5.71
N LEU A 9 -11.94 14.95 5.85
CA LEU A 9 -12.60 14.16 4.81
C LEU A 9 -12.78 14.92 3.50
N HIS A 10 -13.22 16.17 3.53
CA HIS A 10 -13.32 17.02 2.33
C HIS A 10 -11.95 17.18 1.64
N ARG A 11 -10.88 17.28 2.43
CA ARG A 11 -9.51 17.43 1.91
C ARG A 11 -9.00 16.15 1.28
N GLN A 12 -9.42 14.97 1.75
CA GLN A 12 -9.12 13.70 1.08
C GLN A 12 -9.65 13.71 -0.36
N GLU A 13 -10.87 14.22 -0.57
CA GLU A 13 -11.46 14.35 -1.90
C GLU A 13 -10.71 15.38 -2.76
N VAL A 14 -10.29 16.51 -2.18
CA VAL A 14 -9.45 17.51 -2.86
C VAL A 14 -8.10 16.94 -3.29
N GLU A 15 -7.51 16.07 -2.47
CA GLU A 15 -6.26 15.36 -2.78
C GLU A 15 -6.45 14.21 -3.78
N GLY A 16 -7.67 14.03 -4.32
CA GLY A 16 -7.99 13.00 -5.30
C GLY A 16 -8.06 11.59 -4.71
N ARG A 17 -8.20 11.46 -3.38
CA ARG A 17 -8.24 10.17 -2.70
C ARG A 17 -9.67 9.68 -2.54
N LYS A 18 -9.93 8.48 -3.06
CA LYS A 18 -11.15 7.71 -2.81
C LYS A 18 -11.09 7.08 -1.42
N ILE A 19 -12.11 7.36 -0.61
CA ILE A 19 -12.28 6.75 0.70
C ILE A 19 -12.84 5.34 0.54
N ILE A 20 -12.13 4.34 1.09
CA ILE A 20 -12.53 2.93 1.08
C ILE A 20 -12.78 2.48 2.51
N ILE A 21 -13.96 1.90 2.74
CA ILE A 21 -14.35 1.37 4.04
C ILE A 21 -13.61 0.06 4.30
N THR A 22 -13.09 -0.12 5.52
CA THR A 22 -12.45 -1.38 5.97
C THR A 22 -12.82 -1.68 7.42
N GLU A 23 -13.02 -2.93 7.80
CA GLU A 23 -13.21 -3.27 9.22
C GLU A 23 -11.87 -3.50 9.95
N GLU A 24 -10.77 -3.59 9.19
CA GLU A 24 -9.45 -3.89 9.72
C GLU A 24 -8.83 -2.66 10.38
N ALA A 25 -8.75 -2.67 11.71
CA ALA A 25 -8.21 -1.55 12.49
C ALA A 25 -6.77 -1.16 12.12
N HIS A 26 -5.98 -2.13 11.64
CA HIS A 26 -4.60 -1.90 11.26
C HIS A 26 -4.46 -1.07 9.96
N LEU A 27 -5.47 -1.15 9.07
CA LEU A 27 -5.55 -0.39 7.82
C LEU A 27 -6.16 1.01 7.99
N HIS A 28 -6.76 1.34 9.13
CA HIS A 28 -7.36 2.67 9.33
C HIS A 28 -6.32 3.79 9.14
N LEU A 29 -6.60 4.77 8.27
CA LEU A 29 -5.70 5.83 7.81
C LEU A 29 -4.46 5.36 7.03
N VAL A 30 -4.45 4.12 6.55
CA VAL A 30 -3.45 3.70 5.56
C VAL A 30 -3.92 4.14 4.18
N TRP A 31 -3.02 4.69 3.38
CA TRP A 31 -3.36 5.13 2.03
C TRP A 31 -2.38 4.62 0.98
N TYR A 32 -2.87 4.46 -0.24
CA TYR A 32 -2.14 3.93 -1.39
C TYR A 32 -2.61 4.62 -2.67
N TYR A 33 -1.72 5.42 -3.26
CA TYR A 33 -2.01 6.27 -4.42
C TYR A 33 -3.28 7.10 -4.23
N ASP A 34 -4.33 6.79 -4.98
CA ASP A 34 -5.62 7.45 -5.05
C ASP A 34 -6.62 6.93 -4.00
N ARG A 35 -6.19 6.15 -3.01
CA ARG A 35 -7.10 5.47 -2.06
C ARG A 35 -6.65 5.64 -0.62
N ILE A 36 -7.61 5.84 0.28
CA ILE A 36 -7.39 5.82 1.73
C ILE A 36 -8.38 4.86 2.38
N PHE A 37 -7.89 4.02 3.29
CA PHE A 37 -8.72 3.06 4.02
C PHE A 37 -9.15 3.68 5.35
N ILE A 38 -10.46 3.74 5.58
CA ILE A 38 -11.04 4.29 6.80
C ILE A 38 -11.99 3.27 7.39
N LYS A 39 -11.68 2.83 8.61
CA LYS A 39 -12.62 2.03 9.40
C LYS A 39 -13.80 2.86 9.89
N PRO A 40 -15.06 2.40 9.79
CA PRO A 40 -16.23 3.08 10.34
C PRO A 40 -16.14 3.25 11.85
N LEU A 41 -16.80 4.28 12.38
CA LEU A 41 -16.86 4.53 13.82
C LEU A 41 -17.88 3.59 14.45
N PRO A 42 -17.47 2.65 15.32
CA PRO A 42 -18.42 1.77 15.98
C PRO A 42 -19.34 2.56 16.90
N GLU A 43 -20.64 2.30 16.84
CA GLU A 43 -21.67 3.05 17.59
C GLU A 43 -21.45 2.98 19.11
N TYR A 44 -20.95 1.84 19.62
CA TYR A 44 -20.66 1.69 21.03
C TYR A 44 -19.60 2.68 21.53
N LEU A 45 -18.67 3.13 20.68
CA LEU A 45 -17.69 4.15 21.06
C LEU A 45 -18.30 5.56 21.16
N LEU A 46 -19.47 5.79 20.58
CA LEU A 46 -20.22 7.04 20.71
C LEU A 46 -21.13 7.06 21.94
N SER A 47 -21.34 5.91 22.60
CA SER A 47 -22.21 5.80 23.76
C SER A 47 -21.51 6.20 25.04
N HIS A 48 -21.98 7.26 25.71
CA HIS A 48 -21.48 7.66 27.03
C HIS A 48 -21.57 6.51 28.05
N ARG A 49 -22.67 5.75 28.03
CA ARG A 49 -22.88 4.59 28.91
C ARG A 49 -21.81 3.52 28.71
N PHE A 50 -21.35 3.29 27.48
CA PHE A 50 -20.27 2.34 27.22
C PHE A 50 -18.97 2.81 27.87
N TRP A 51 -18.63 4.09 27.74
CA TRP A 51 -17.45 4.67 28.39
C TRP A 51 -17.52 4.58 29.91
N THR A 52 -18.67 4.86 30.51
CA THR A 52 -18.81 4.80 31.96
C THR A 52 -18.78 3.39 32.51
N GLN A 53 -19.42 2.42 31.85
CA GLN A 53 -19.53 1.06 32.35
C GLN A 53 -18.28 0.22 32.08
N HIS A 54 -17.63 0.44 30.94
CA HIS A 54 -16.47 -0.34 30.56
C HIS A 54 -15.17 0.39 30.87
N PHE A 55 -15.02 1.65 30.49
CA PHE A 55 -13.71 2.33 30.53
C PHE A 55 -13.39 3.12 31.80
N LEU A 56 -14.34 3.39 32.70
CA LEU A 56 -14.06 4.03 34.00
C LEU A 56 -13.43 3.08 35.03
N PRO A 57 -13.85 1.82 35.18
CA PRO A 57 -13.18 0.90 36.11
C PRO A 57 -11.80 0.52 35.55
N GLU A 58 -10.72 0.78 36.29
CA GLU A 58 -9.39 0.31 35.91
C GLU A 58 -9.27 -1.20 36.14
N LYS A 59 -9.05 -1.95 35.05
CA LYS A 59 -8.97 -3.42 35.06
C LYS A 59 -7.62 -3.93 34.56
N GLY A 60 -6.53 -3.36 35.06
CA GLY A 60 -5.15 -3.78 34.76
C GLY A 60 -4.54 -3.17 33.48
N GLU A 61 -3.31 -3.61 33.14
CA GLU A 61 -2.48 -2.98 32.10
C GLU A 61 -3.07 -3.13 30.68
N GLU A 62 -3.61 -4.30 30.35
CA GLU A 62 -4.28 -4.53 29.06
C GLU A 62 -5.49 -3.60 28.87
N TRP A 63 -6.22 -3.35 29.96
CA TRP A 63 -7.36 -2.45 29.96
C TRP A 63 -6.96 -1.01 29.65
N ILE A 64 -5.85 -0.55 30.25
CA ILE A 64 -5.26 0.77 29.96
C ILE A 64 -4.86 0.86 28.48
N ARG A 65 -4.26 -0.20 27.91
CA ARG A 65 -3.91 -0.23 26.48
C ARG A 65 -5.14 -0.14 25.59
N LEU A 66 -6.22 -0.84 25.94
CA LEU A 66 -7.49 -0.78 25.19
C LEU A 66 -8.12 0.62 25.26
N GLN A 67 -8.14 1.24 26.44
CA GLN A 67 -8.66 2.59 26.62
C GLN A 67 -7.85 3.62 25.81
N LYS A 68 -6.51 3.50 25.79
CA LYS A 68 -5.63 4.31 24.94
C LYS A 68 -5.88 4.08 23.45
N ALA A 69 -6.16 2.85 23.04
CA ALA A 69 -6.49 2.53 21.65
C ALA A 69 -7.84 3.15 21.24
N ALA A 70 -8.87 3.01 22.07
CA ALA A 70 -10.19 3.60 21.82
C ALA A 70 -10.14 5.13 21.75
N ARG A 71 -9.42 5.79 22.68
CA ARG A 71 -9.19 7.25 22.64
C ARG A 71 -8.39 7.67 21.41
N GLY A 72 -7.34 6.91 21.07
CA GLY A 72 -6.55 7.17 19.86
C GLY A 72 -7.38 7.06 18.58
N TYR A 73 -8.30 6.10 18.54
CA TYR A 73 -9.22 5.92 17.42
C TYR A 73 -10.30 7.03 17.37
N LEU A 74 -10.85 7.46 18.51
CA LEU A 74 -11.74 8.64 18.52
C LEU A 74 -11.00 9.89 18.03
N ARG A 75 -9.74 10.04 18.42
CA ARG A 75 -8.91 11.17 18.02
C ARG A 75 -8.73 11.24 16.50
N THR A 76 -8.59 10.12 15.79
CA THR A 76 -8.50 10.17 14.33
C THR A 76 -9.76 10.75 13.70
N TYR A 77 -10.93 10.40 14.24
CA TYR A 77 -12.22 10.94 13.81
C TYR A 77 -12.39 12.45 14.10
N LEU A 78 -11.78 12.96 15.19
CA LEU A 78 -11.75 14.40 15.46
C LEU A 78 -10.99 15.19 14.39
N TYR A 79 -9.94 14.60 13.81
CA TYR A 79 -9.18 15.22 12.72
C TYR A 79 -9.79 14.98 11.34
N LEU A 80 -10.50 13.86 11.15
CA LEU A 80 -11.23 13.58 9.91
C LEU A 80 -12.47 14.48 9.75
N ILE A 81 -13.19 14.75 10.84
CA ILE A 81 -14.45 15.49 10.84
C ILE A 81 -14.25 16.83 11.56
N ILE A 82 -13.82 17.85 10.82
CA ILE A 82 -13.58 19.20 11.37
C ILE A 82 -14.78 20.11 11.12
N HIS A 83 -15.35 20.02 9.92
CA HIS A 83 -16.47 20.87 9.50
C HIS A 83 -17.76 20.06 9.34
N GLU A 84 -18.90 20.77 9.31
CA GLU A 84 -20.20 20.14 9.05
C GLU A 84 -20.23 19.46 7.66
N SER A 85 -19.52 20.01 6.67
CA SER A 85 -19.34 19.37 5.36
C SER A 85 -18.67 18.00 5.48
N ASP A 86 -17.64 17.87 6.34
CA ASP A 86 -16.99 16.58 6.61
C ASP A 86 -17.95 15.59 7.26
N PHE A 87 -18.79 16.08 8.18
CA PHE A 87 -19.78 15.25 8.84
C PHE A 87 -20.80 14.70 7.85
N ARG A 88 -21.30 15.53 6.94
CA ARG A 88 -22.20 15.09 5.86
C ARG A 88 -21.52 14.08 4.92
N ILE A 89 -20.22 14.26 4.61
CA ILE A 89 -19.43 13.28 3.85
C ILE A 89 -19.32 11.96 4.63
N ALA A 90 -19.03 12.02 5.94
CA ALA A 90 -18.93 10.84 6.80
C ALA A 90 -20.25 10.05 6.85
N GLN A 91 -21.39 10.74 6.96
CA GLN A 91 -22.72 10.11 6.93
C GLN A 91 -23.04 9.48 5.56
N ARG A 92 -22.71 10.19 4.47
CA ARG A 92 -22.87 9.69 3.09
C ARG A 92 -22.08 8.39 2.88
N LEU A 93 -20.88 8.30 3.46
CA LEU A 93 -20.00 7.13 3.37
C LEU A 93 -20.24 6.11 4.49
N HIS A 94 -21.27 6.27 5.32
CA HIS A 94 -21.59 5.38 6.44
C HIS A 94 -20.42 5.16 7.43
N LEU A 95 -19.55 6.16 7.57
CA LEU A 95 -18.47 6.17 8.56
C LEU A 95 -18.99 6.52 9.96
N VAL A 96 -20.11 7.22 10.03
CA VAL A 96 -20.80 7.62 11.27
C VAL A 96 -22.27 7.18 11.15
N PRO A 97 -22.93 6.75 12.25
CA PRO A 97 -24.34 6.40 12.24
C PRO A 97 -25.23 7.51 11.66
N LYS A 98 -26.21 7.11 10.83
CA LYS A 98 -27.12 8.03 10.11
C LYS A 98 -27.98 8.87 11.05
N GLN A 99 -28.23 8.36 12.25
CA GLN A 99 -29.09 8.98 13.26
C GLN A 99 -28.37 10.11 14.02
N ALA A 100 -27.05 10.19 13.95
CA ALA A 100 -26.29 11.22 14.63
C ALA A 100 -26.46 12.58 13.92
N THR A 101 -26.74 13.64 14.69
CA THR A 101 -26.72 15.02 14.20
C THR A 101 -25.34 15.65 14.41
N TRP A 102 -25.03 16.69 13.64
CA TRP A 102 -23.80 17.47 13.81
C TRP A 102 -23.68 18.01 15.25
N GLU A 103 -24.76 18.54 15.81
CA GLU A 103 -24.81 19.06 17.18
C GLU A 103 -24.50 17.99 18.24
N THR A 104 -25.05 16.78 18.07
CA THR A 104 -24.79 15.65 18.98
C THR A 104 -23.33 15.24 18.88
N PHE A 105 -22.78 15.21 17.66
CA PHE A 105 -21.37 14.91 17.44
C PHE A 105 -20.44 15.97 18.04
N CYS A 106 -20.73 17.28 17.87
CA CYS A 106 -19.97 18.36 18.49
C CYS A 106 -20.00 18.28 20.01
N THR A 107 -21.17 18.04 20.60
CA THR A 107 -21.33 17.88 22.06
C THR A 107 -20.50 16.70 22.57
N PHE A 108 -20.57 15.56 21.89
CA PHE A 108 -19.81 14.37 22.25
C PHE A 108 -18.29 14.61 22.14
N THR A 109 -17.85 15.18 21.02
CA THR A 109 -16.43 15.40 20.72
C THR A 109 -15.79 16.50 21.58
N ALA A 110 -16.58 17.44 22.12
CA ALA A 110 -16.10 18.45 23.05
C ALA A 110 -15.39 17.83 24.28
N GLY A 111 -15.87 16.69 24.78
CA GLY A 111 -15.24 15.95 25.88
C GLY A 111 -13.88 15.31 25.53
N PHE A 112 -13.56 15.20 24.24
CA PHE A 112 -12.37 14.52 23.71
C PHE A 112 -11.41 15.47 22.97
N LYS A 113 -11.66 16.78 22.98
CA LYS A 113 -10.88 17.78 22.23
C LYS A 113 -9.39 17.81 22.60
N TYR A 114 -9.03 17.40 23.82
CA TYR A 114 -7.66 17.43 24.34
C TYR A 114 -7.10 16.01 24.62
N ILE A 115 -6.92 15.20 23.57
CA ILE A 115 -6.22 13.90 23.68
C ILE A 115 -4.74 14.05 23.30
N ASN A 116 -3.87 14.11 24.31
CA ASN A 116 -2.42 14.18 24.14
C ASN A 116 -1.83 12.86 23.55
N ASP A 117 -0.68 12.95 22.88
CA ASP A 117 0.04 11.83 22.26
C ASP A 117 0.40 10.72 23.27
N GLN A 118 0.59 11.05 24.54
CA GLN A 118 0.85 10.07 25.61
C GLN A 118 -0.37 9.21 25.99
N LYS A 119 -1.58 9.69 25.68
CA LYS A 119 -2.85 9.02 26.00
C LYS A 119 -3.36 8.13 24.86
N VAL A 120 -2.57 7.95 23.80
CA VAL A 120 -2.92 7.10 22.65
C VAL A 120 -1.93 5.97 22.46
N THR A 121 -2.40 4.89 21.86
CA THR A 121 -1.51 3.80 21.41
C THR A 121 -0.65 4.28 20.26
N GLY A 122 0.59 3.78 20.17
CA GLY A 122 1.58 4.20 19.15
C GLY A 122 1.05 4.18 17.71
N ARG A 123 0.16 3.24 17.34
CA ARG A 123 -0.44 3.19 16.00
C ARG A 123 -1.23 4.45 15.62
N TYR A 124 -1.97 5.02 16.57
CA TYR A 124 -2.82 6.20 16.37
C TYR A 124 -2.06 7.52 16.61
N ALA A 125 -0.78 7.44 17.01
CA ALA A 125 0.09 8.60 17.12
C ALA A 125 0.49 9.15 15.74
N TYR A 126 0.67 8.27 14.75
CA TYR A 126 1.24 8.60 13.43
C TYR A 126 0.25 9.19 12.41
N GLY A 127 -1.06 9.04 12.63
CA GLY A 127 -2.09 9.49 11.68
C GLY A 127 -2.05 8.70 10.37
N GLU A 128 -1.97 9.41 9.25
CA GLU A 128 -1.93 8.82 7.91
C GLU A 128 -0.59 8.19 7.56
N ILE A 129 -0.63 6.95 7.06
CA ILE A 129 0.57 6.20 6.69
C ILE A 129 0.45 5.70 5.25
N ARG A 130 1.46 6.01 4.44
CA ARG A 130 1.54 5.50 3.07
C ARG A 130 1.89 4.01 3.08
N LEU A 131 1.07 3.17 2.45
CA LEU A 131 1.26 1.72 2.41
C LEU A 131 2.58 1.32 1.75
N THR A 132 3.05 2.05 0.74
CA THR A 132 4.33 1.72 0.06
C THR A 132 5.52 1.78 1.01
N ARG A 133 5.57 2.79 1.88
CA ARG A 133 6.61 2.92 2.93
C ARG A 133 6.43 1.84 3.99
N LEU A 134 5.19 1.55 4.36
CA LEU A 134 4.89 0.52 5.34
C LEU A 134 5.35 -0.87 4.86
N ASN A 135 5.04 -1.25 3.61
CA ASN A 135 5.51 -2.49 2.99
C ASN A 135 7.04 -2.58 2.94
N PHE A 136 7.72 -1.47 2.67
CA PHE A 136 9.18 -1.41 2.69
C PHE A 136 9.75 -1.66 4.09
N TYR A 137 9.24 -0.95 5.11
CA TYR A 137 9.73 -1.09 6.48
C TYR A 137 9.37 -2.45 7.10
N THR A 138 8.22 -3.05 6.75
CA THR A 138 7.90 -4.39 7.24
C THR A 138 8.86 -5.45 6.72
N LYS A 139 9.42 -5.28 5.52
CA LYS A 139 10.43 -6.18 4.97
C LYS A 139 11.72 -6.14 5.80
N ILE A 140 12.11 -4.94 6.25
CA ILE A 140 13.35 -4.72 7.01
C ILE A 140 13.18 -5.11 8.48
N PHE A 141 12.11 -4.64 9.13
CA PHE A 141 11.96 -4.76 10.59
C PHE A 141 11.15 -5.97 11.05
N LEU A 142 10.16 -6.40 10.26
CA LEU A 142 9.24 -7.48 10.66
C LEU A 142 9.52 -8.80 9.94
N GLY A 143 10.48 -8.83 9.00
CA GLY A 143 10.78 -10.00 8.18
C GLY A 143 9.61 -10.47 7.30
N ARG A 144 8.54 -9.67 7.16
CA ARG A 144 7.37 -9.98 6.34
C ARG A 144 7.45 -9.26 5.01
N PHE A 145 7.21 -9.97 3.91
CA PHE A 145 7.34 -9.42 2.56
C PHE A 145 6.39 -8.26 2.26
N HIS A 146 5.16 -8.30 2.80
CA HIS A 146 4.16 -7.25 2.62
C HIS A 146 3.33 -7.10 3.90
N TYR A 147 2.96 -5.87 4.23
CA TYR A 147 2.00 -5.56 5.29
C TYR A 147 0.57 -5.85 4.85
N HIS A 148 0.20 -5.32 3.68
CA HIS A 148 -1.10 -5.56 3.04
C HIS A 148 -0.95 -5.52 1.51
N ILE A 149 -1.67 -6.40 0.81
CA ILE A 149 -1.61 -6.55 -0.64
C ILE A 149 -2.94 -6.03 -1.22
N ILE A 150 -2.91 -4.85 -1.85
CA ILE A 150 -4.11 -4.24 -2.45
C ILE A 150 -4.46 -4.87 -3.79
N ASN A 151 -3.46 -5.11 -4.64
CA ASN A 151 -3.67 -5.70 -5.95
C ASN A 151 -3.47 -7.22 -5.84
N ALA A 152 -4.56 -7.94 -5.59
CA ALA A 152 -4.56 -9.40 -5.70
C ALA A 152 -4.35 -9.87 -7.15
N GLN A 153 -4.69 -9.03 -8.13
CA GLN A 153 -4.58 -9.34 -9.55
C GLN A 153 -3.18 -9.09 -10.10
N TYR A 154 -2.60 -10.14 -10.65
CA TYR A 154 -1.29 -10.15 -11.30
C TYR A 154 -1.12 -9.13 -12.42
N GLY A 155 -2.15 -8.96 -13.25
CA GLY A 155 -2.11 -8.08 -14.41
C GLY A 155 -1.78 -6.65 -14.02
N ALA A 156 -2.45 -6.11 -12.99
CA ALA A 156 -2.22 -4.75 -12.52
C ALA A 156 -0.83 -4.53 -11.90
N TYR A 157 -0.25 -5.57 -11.28
CA TYR A 157 1.11 -5.51 -10.74
C TYR A 157 2.15 -5.44 -11.85
N PHE A 158 2.06 -6.32 -12.87
CA PHE A 158 3.00 -6.33 -13.98
C PHE A 158 2.80 -5.17 -14.97
N ALA A 159 1.58 -4.64 -15.07
CA ALA A 159 1.24 -3.46 -15.89
C ALA A 159 2.19 -2.28 -15.66
N GLN A 160 2.58 -2.04 -14.41
CA GLN A 160 3.43 -0.92 -14.02
C GLN A 160 4.88 -1.05 -14.51
N PHE A 161 5.33 -2.28 -14.79
CA PHE A 161 6.69 -2.54 -15.24
C PHE A 161 6.83 -2.59 -16.77
N TYR A 162 5.74 -2.81 -17.51
CA TYR A 162 5.81 -2.91 -18.98
C TYR A 162 6.30 -1.64 -19.66
N GLY A 163 5.88 -0.45 -19.19
CA GLY A 163 6.29 0.83 -19.81
C GLY A 163 7.81 1.02 -19.84
N PRO A 164 8.49 1.02 -18.67
CA PRO A 164 9.94 1.11 -18.61
C PRO A 164 10.66 -0.04 -19.34
N LEU A 165 10.12 -1.26 -19.29
CA LEU A 165 10.71 -2.42 -19.99
C LEU A 165 10.66 -2.28 -21.51
N ILE A 166 9.50 -1.90 -22.06
CA ILE A 166 9.34 -1.67 -23.51
C ILE A 166 10.22 -0.51 -23.96
N PHE A 167 10.32 0.55 -23.16
CA PHE A 167 11.22 1.66 -23.46
C PHE A 167 12.69 1.22 -23.49
N ALA A 168 13.15 0.52 -22.46
CA ALA A 168 14.52 -0.01 -22.41
C ALA A 168 14.80 -0.96 -23.58
N PHE A 169 13.86 -1.87 -23.86
CA PHE A 169 13.94 -2.79 -24.98
C PHE A 169 14.04 -2.04 -26.32
N GLY A 170 13.17 -1.06 -26.56
CA GLY A 170 13.20 -0.25 -27.78
C GLY A 170 14.53 0.48 -27.98
N ASN A 171 15.10 1.07 -26.92
CA ASN A 171 16.41 1.71 -26.99
C ASN A 171 17.52 0.68 -27.31
N LEU A 172 17.51 -0.49 -26.65
CA LEU A 172 18.49 -1.55 -26.92
C LEU A 172 18.35 -2.10 -28.35
N THR A 173 17.14 -2.26 -28.86
CA THR A 173 16.90 -2.69 -30.25
C THR A 173 17.44 -1.67 -31.25
N ILE A 174 17.25 -0.37 -31.02
CA ILE A 174 17.78 0.69 -31.90
C ILE A 174 19.32 0.65 -31.89
N ILE A 175 19.94 0.56 -30.71
CA ILE A 175 21.41 0.46 -30.57
C ILE A 175 21.94 -0.78 -31.29
N LEU A 176 21.31 -1.94 -31.09
CA LEU A 176 21.67 -3.18 -31.76
C LEU A 176 21.52 -3.08 -33.28
N SER A 177 20.45 -2.48 -33.77
CA SER A 177 20.20 -2.34 -35.21
C SER A 177 21.23 -1.41 -35.85
N ALA A 178 21.54 -0.27 -35.24
CA ALA A 178 22.59 0.63 -35.72
C ALA A 178 23.96 -0.06 -35.76
N MET A 179 24.25 -0.87 -34.74
CA MET A 179 25.48 -1.65 -34.66
C MET A 179 25.56 -2.74 -35.73
N GLN A 180 24.45 -3.43 -36.03
CA GLN A 180 24.38 -4.42 -37.12
C GLN A 180 24.60 -3.77 -38.49
N VAL A 181 24.05 -2.58 -38.73
CA VAL A 181 24.28 -1.82 -39.97
C VAL A 181 25.74 -1.45 -40.13
N PHE A 182 26.39 -0.95 -39.08
CA PHE A 182 27.82 -0.62 -39.10
C PHE A 182 28.69 -1.84 -39.43
N LEU A 183 28.42 -2.98 -38.80
CA LEU A 183 29.16 -4.22 -39.07
C LEU A 183 28.94 -4.75 -40.50
N SER A 184 27.74 -4.56 -41.05
CA SER A 184 27.41 -4.96 -42.43
C SER A 184 28.13 -4.08 -43.46
N TYR A 185 28.30 -2.79 -43.16
CA TYR A 185 29.07 -1.87 -44.00
C TYR A 185 30.57 -2.24 -44.03
N GLU A 186 31.16 -2.57 -42.89
CA GLU A 186 32.59 -2.94 -42.80
C GLU A 186 32.92 -4.26 -43.53
N GLN A 187 31.94 -5.14 -43.75
CA GLN A 187 32.11 -6.35 -44.56
C GLN A 187 32.26 -6.07 -46.06
N LEU A 188 31.78 -4.93 -46.56
CA LEU A 188 31.80 -4.56 -47.97
C LEU A 188 33.10 -3.88 -48.40
N ASP A 189 33.84 -3.25 -47.48
CA ASP A 189 35.07 -2.51 -47.78
C ASP A 189 36.26 -2.97 -46.89
N PRO A 190 37.05 -3.97 -47.36
CA PRO A 190 38.10 -4.59 -46.55
C PRO A 190 39.31 -3.68 -46.27
N HIS A 191 39.43 -2.52 -46.93
CA HIS A 191 40.54 -1.59 -46.74
C HIS A 191 40.39 -0.69 -45.49
N VAL A 192 39.21 -0.62 -44.87
CA VAL A 192 38.93 0.20 -43.66
C VAL A 192 39.12 -0.61 -42.36
N GLN A 193 40.01 -1.60 -42.39
CA GLN A 193 40.20 -2.58 -41.32
C GLN A 193 40.83 -1.98 -40.04
N MET A 194 39.97 -1.48 -39.15
CA MET A 194 40.31 -1.36 -37.73
C MET A 194 39.78 -2.61 -37.02
N THR A 195 40.47 -3.74 -37.21
CA THR A 195 40.09 -5.08 -36.69
C THR A 195 39.82 -5.13 -35.18
N LEU A 196 40.38 -4.20 -34.40
CA LEU A 196 40.08 -4.06 -32.98
C LEU A 196 38.65 -3.50 -32.75
N ARG A 197 38.24 -2.49 -33.53
CA ARG A 197 36.95 -1.80 -33.38
C ARG A 197 35.78 -2.72 -33.77
N SER A 198 35.89 -3.45 -34.88
CA SER A 198 34.86 -4.41 -35.30
C SER A 198 34.67 -5.56 -34.32
N ARG A 199 35.76 -6.09 -33.75
CA ARG A 199 35.70 -7.12 -32.68
C ARG A 199 35.01 -6.60 -31.42
N MET A 200 35.29 -5.35 -31.02
CA MET A 200 34.60 -4.72 -29.88
C MET A 200 33.11 -4.54 -30.15
N CYS A 201 32.75 -4.13 -31.36
CA CYS A 201 31.36 -3.98 -31.76
C CYS A 201 30.60 -5.32 -31.77
N GLN A 202 31.18 -6.38 -32.33
CA GLN A 202 30.59 -7.72 -32.33
C GLN A 202 30.41 -8.27 -30.91
N GLY A 203 31.44 -8.12 -30.06
CA GLY A 203 31.37 -8.55 -28.67
C GLY A 203 30.27 -7.83 -27.89
N PHE A 204 30.14 -6.53 -28.07
CA PHE A 204 29.11 -5.72 -27.42
C PHE A 204 27.68 -6.07 -27.89
N SER A 205 27.48 -6.31 -29.19
CA SER A 205 26.20 -6.77 -29.74
C SER A 205 25.77 -8.12 -29.16
N ILE A 206 26.72 -9.07 -29.05
CA ILE A 206 26.47 -10.39 -28.47
C ILE A 206 26.13 -10.24 -26.98
N TRP A 207 26.87 -9.42 -26.23
CA TRP A 207 26.62 -9.16 -24.82
C TRP A 207 25.23 -8.56 -24.55
N ILE A 208 24.82 -7.55 -25.31
CA ILE A 208 23.48 -6.97 -25.17
C ILE A 208 22.42 -8.03 -25.49
N THR A 209 22.60 -8.81 -26.56
CA THR A 209 21.65 -9.86 -26.94
C THR A 209 21.50 -10.91 -25.84
N ILE A 210 22.62 -11.38 -25.28
CA ILE A 210 22.62 -12.34 -24.15
C ILE A 210 21.97 -11.71 -22.91
N SER A 211 22.22 -10.44 -22.62
CA SER A 211 21.62 -9.73 -21.48
C SER A 211 20.10 -9.62 -21.63
N VAL A 212 19.60 -9.28 -22.81
CA VAL A 212 18.16 -9.22 -23.09
C VAL A 212 17.51 -10.60 -22.99
N VAL A 213 18.11 -11.64 -23.57
CA VAL A 213 17.61 -13.03 -23.45
C VAL A 213 17.63 -13.48 -21.99
N GLY A 214 18.70 -13.19 -21.26
CA GLY A 214 18.82 -13.50 -19.83
C GLY A 214 17.76 -12.79 -18.99
N LEU A 215 17.46 -11.53 -19.28
CA LEU A 215 16.38 -10.78 -18.61
C LEU A 215 15.02 -11.44 -18.88
N VAL A 216 14.74 -11.83 -20.13
CA VAL A 216 13.49 -12.51 -20.49
C VAL A 216 13.36 -13.85 -19.76
N VAL A 217 14.41 -14.67 -19.77
CA VAL A 217 14.42 -15.96 -19.05
C VAL A 217 14.22 -15.75 -17.55
N PHE A 218 14.91 -14.77 -16.96
CA PHE A 218 14.75 -14.42 -15.55
C PHE A 218 13.30 -14.03 -15.20
N LEU A 219 12.66 -13.20 -16.03
CA LEU A 219 11.27 -12.81 -15.84
C LEU A 219 10.31 -14.02 -15.94
N ILE A 220 10.54 -14.93 -16.89
CA ILE A 220 9.76 -16.18 -17.03
C ILE A 220 9.94 -17.06 -15.79
N VAL A 221 11.17 -17.27 -15.33
CA VAL A 221 11.46 -18.08 -14.12
C VAL A 221 10.78 -17.48 -12.89
N MET A 222 10.84 -16.16 -12.71
CA MET A 222 10.15 -15.47 -11.62
C MET A 222 8.63 -15.67 -11.68
N LEU A 223 8.04 -15.62 -12.88
CA LEU A 223 6.61 -15.85 -13.08
C LEU A 223 6.23 -17.30 -12.75
N VAL A 224 6.98 -18.28 -13.24
CA VAL A 224 6.78 -19.71 -12.94
C VAL A 224 6.94 -19.98 -11.45
N TYR A 225 7.99 -19.44 -10.81
CA TYR A 225 8.22 -19.58 -9.38
C TYR A 225 7.04 -19.04 -8.55
N LYS A 226 6.52 -17.86 -8.92
CA LYS A 226 5.41 -17.24 -8.22
C LYS A 226 4.11 -18.04 -8.37
N ILE A 227 3.80 -18.52 -9.59
CA ILE A 227 2.65 -19.40 -9.84
C ILE A 227 2.77 -20.69 -9.04
N SER A 228 3.93 -21.35 -9.09
CA SER A 228 4.19 -22.58 -8.34
C SER A 228 3.96 -22.39 -6.84
N ARG A 229 4.39 -21.26 -6.27
CA ARG A 229 4.14 -20.96 -4.85
C ARG A 229 2.66 -20.83 -4.50
N GLU A 230 1.86 -20.19 -5.35
CA GLU A 230 0.42 -20.08 -5.13
C GLU A 230 -0.29 -21.43 -5.27
N TRP A 231 0.13 -22.24 -6.25
CA TRP A 231 -0.36 -23.61 -6.40
C TRP A 231 -0.08 -24.46 -5.17
N VAL A 232 1.14 -24.39 -4.63
CA VAL A 232 1.50 -25.10 -3.38
C VAL A 232 0.66 -24.62 -2.20
N TRP A 233 0.45 -23.31 -2.07
CA TRP A 233 -0.36 -22.76 -0.98
C TRP A 233 -1.84 -23.16 -1.07
N THR A 234 -2.42 -23.14 -2.26
CA THR A 234 -3.82 -23.56 -2.50
C THR A 234 -4.00 -25.06 -2.25
N LEU A 235 -3.05 -25.90 -2.69
CA LEU A 235 -3.05 -27.34 -2.41
C LEU A 235 -2.94 -27.64 -0.92
N LYS A 236 -2.03 -26.95 -0.20
CA LYS A 236 -1.89 -27.10 1.25
C LYS A 236 -3.17 -26.75 1.99
N ARG A 237 -3.84 -25.64 1.61
CA ARG A 237 -5.14 -25.25 2.18
C ARG A 237 -6.25 -26.27 1.91
N ARG A 238 -6.31 -26.84 0.70
CA ARG A 238 -7.27 -27.91 0.37
C ARG A 238 -7.02 -29.17 1.19
N TYR A 239 -5.75 -29.51 1.43
CA TYR A 239 -5.36 -30.65 2.26
C TYR A 239 -5.75 -30.44 3.73
N GLU A 240 -5.47 -29.27 4.30
CA GLU A 240 -5.84 -28.92 5.68
C GLU A 240 -7.37 -28.88 5.87
N TYR A 241 -8.13 -28.35 4.89
CA TYR A 241 -9.60 -28.38 4.91
C TYR A 241 -10.15 -29.82 4.92
N LYS A 242 -9.60 -30.71 4.07
CA LYS A 242 -10.02 -32.13 4.07
C LYS A 242 -9.67 -32.85 5.37
N LYS A 243 -8.58 -32.46 6.05
CA LYS A 243 -8.14 -33.07 7.31
C LYS A 243 -8.88 -32.55 8.54
N GLY A 244 -9.52 -31.38 8.47
CA GLY A 244 -10.35 -30.83 9.56
C GLY A 244 -11.85 -31.17 9.45
N VAL A 245 -12.26 -31.89 8.41
CA VAL A 245 -13.64 -32.35 8.18
C VAL A 245 -13.81 -33.86 8.48
N ASN A 246 -12.71 -34.59 8.66
CA ASN A 246 -12.67 -35.96 9.18
C ASN A 246 -12.21 -35.94 10.65
#